data_AF-A0A8J3YWU1-F1
#
_entry.id   AF-A0A8J3YWU1-F1
#
_cell.length_a   1.000
_cell.length_b   1.000
_cell.length_c   1.000
_cell.angle_alpha   90.00
_cell.angle_beta   90.00
_cell.angle_gamma   90.00
#
_symmetry.space_group_name_H-M   'P 1'
#
loop_
_entity.id
_entity.type
_entity.pdbx_description
1 polymer ?
#
loop_
_entity_poly.entity_id
_entity_poly.type
_entity_poly.pdbx_seq_one_letter_code
_entity_poly.pdbx_strand_id
1 'polypeptide(L)'
;MADRQLTPHGEILERARDEVLHISAREAARRADISESRWRQVVTGQYKASGKSVPVKPTLRVLVAMSVAVDVDPWEVVEAARLDKAPTREIVQQLAQHIRSELAHTVYPEGAPSTSVVGTGNVSALAQTAVASATAGDATVQAVDEEIAVVLADQRLSDETKVEIIGLIRARRQRDLEETRRIVQMMGDATAG
;
A
#
# COMPACT_ATOMS: atom_id res chain seq x y z
N MET A 1 25.28 -2.93 -15.96
CA MET A 1 24.45 -2.45 -14.83
C MET A 1 25.40 -1.80 -13.85
N ALA A 2 25.27 -0.51 -13.55
CA ALA A 2 26.13 0.13 -12.54
C ALA A 2 25.99 -0.63 -11.21
N ASP A 3 27.12 -0.91 -10.57
CA ASP A 3 27.22 -1.68 -9.34
C ASP A 3 26.44 -0.96 -8.24
N ARG A 4 25.17 -1.34 -8.09
CA ARG A 4 24.25 -0.67 -7.18
C ARG A 4 24.43 -1.34 -5.84
N GLN A 5 25.07 -0.65 -4.90
CA GLN A 5 25.24 -1.17 -3.55
C GLN A 5 23.87 -1.50 -2.96
N LEU A 6 23.65 -2.80 -2.72
CA LEU A 6 22.45 -3.32 -2.08
C LEU A 6 22.69 -3.42 -0.57
N THR A 7 21.62 -3.35 0.20
CA THR A 7 21.66 -3.73 1.60
C THR A 7 21.64 -5.26 1.73
N PRO A 8 22.05 -5.84 2.87
CA PRO A 8 22.00 -7.29 3.07
C PRO A 8 20.62 -7.90 2.83
N HIS A 9 19.55 -7.25 3.32
CA HIS A 9 18.17 -7.66 3.03
C HIS A 9 17.77 -7.42 1.57
N GLY A 10 18.34 -6.39 0.94
CA GLY A 10 18.10 -6.07 -0.47
C GLY A 10 18.67 -7.12 -1.41
N GLU A 11 19.84 -7.69 -1.09
CA GLU A 11 20.43 -8.79 -1.84
C GLU A 11 19.55 -10.05 -1.82
N ILE A 12 19.00 -10.40 -0.65
CA ILE A 12 18.09 -11.54 -0.51
C ILE A 12 16.85 -11.36 -1.40
N LEU A 13 16.23 -10.17 -1.33
CA LEU A 13 15.03 -9.85 -2.10
C LEU A 13 15.27 -9.79 -3.60
N GLU A 14 16.38 -9.18 -4.04
CA GLU A 14 16.72 -9.07 -5.46
C GLU A 14 17.14 -10.43 -6.04
N ARG A 15 17.85 -11.26 -5.29
CA ARG A 15 18.19 -12.63 -5.72
C ARG A 15 16.93 -13.46 -5.96
N ALA A 16 16.01 -13.47 -5.01
CA ALA A 16 14.74 -14.20 -5.16
C ALA A 16 13.90 -13.65 -6.33
N ARG A 17 13.82 -12.33 -6.47
CA ARG A 17 13.12 -11.67 -7.58
C ARG A 17 13.69 -12.06 -8.94
N ASP A 18 15.01 -11.92 -9.10
CA ASP A 18 15.68 -11.95 -10.41
C ASP A 18 16.08 -13.36 -10.83
N GLU A 19 16.58 -14.16 -9.90
CA GLU A 19 17.14 -15.50 -10.17
C GLU A 19 16.12 -16.62 -10.00
N VAL A 20 15.16 -16.48 -9.06
CA VAL A 20 14.19 -17.55 -8.76
C VAL A 20 12.86 -17.31 -9.49
N LEU A 21 12.30 -16.11 -9.35
CA LEU A 21 10.98 -15.80 -9.91
C LEU A 21 11.05 -15.18 -11.31
N HIS A 22 12.21 -14.66 -11.73
CA HIS A 22 12.41 -13.97 -12.99
C HIS A 22 11.37 -12.87 -13.28
N ILE A 23 10.96 -12.13 -12.24
CA ILE A 23 9.97 -11.05 -12.35
C ILE A 23 10.63 -9.67 -12.29
N SER A 24 10.03 -8.68 -12.94
CA SER A 24 10.53 -7.30 -12.86
C SER A 24 10.39 -6.70 -11.46
N ALA A 25 11.20 -5.69 -11.13
CA ALA A 25 11.04 -4.93 -9.87
C ALA A 25 9.64 -4.29 -9.75
N ARG A 26 9.04 -3.88 -10.87
CA ARG A 26 7.67 -3.35 -10.91
C ARG A 26 6.63 -4.40 -10.54
N GLU A 27 6.81 -5.63 -11.02
CA GLU A 27 5.96 -6.76 -10.69
C GLU A 27 6.06 -7.11 -9.21
N ALA A 28 7.28 -7.27 -8.70
CA ALA A 28 7.53 -7.58 -7.29
C ALA A 28 6.95 -6.50 -6.35
N ALA A 29 7.14 -5.22 -6.71
CA ALA A 29 6.57 -4.10 -5.96
C ALA A 29 5.03 -4.14 -5.96
N ARG A 30 4.40 -4.46 -7.10
CA ARG A 30 2.94 -4.60 -7.18
C ARG A 30 2.43 -5.73 -6.30
N ARG A 31 3.10 -6.89 -6.30
CA ARG A 31 2.76 -8.03 -5.43
C ARG A 31 2.91 -7.69 -3.94
N ALA A 32 3.82 -6.78 -3.60
CA ALA A 32 4.02 -6.29 -2.24
C ALA A 32 3.12 -5.08 -1.87
N ASP A 33 2.19 -4.68 -2.75
CA ASP A 33 1.34 -3.50 -2.60
C ASP A 33 2.14 -2.19 -2.32
N ILE A 34 3.25 -2.01 -3.02
CA ILE A 34 4.08 -0.80 -2.94
C ILE A 34 4.50 -0.29 -4.32
N SER A 35 4.98 0.94 -4.38
CA SER A 35 5.56 1.48 -5.62
C SER A 35 6.93 0.88 -5.93
N GLU A 36 7.28 0.77 -7.21
CA GLU A 36 8.61 0.33 -7.65
C GLU A 36 9.72 1.24 -7.09
N SER A 37 9.47 2.55 -7.01
CA SER A 37 10.38 3.49 -6.36
C SER A 37 10.63 3.11 -4.91
N ARG A 38 9.58 2.78 -4.15
CA ARG A 38 9.72 2.34 -2.76
C ARG A 38 10.48 1.02 -2.65
N TRP A 39 10.21 0.06 -3.53
CA TRP A 39 10.97 -1.20 -3.62
C TRP A 39 12.48 -0.94 -3.75
N ARG A 40 12.86 -0.13 -4.75
CA ARG A 40 14.28 0.22 -4.99
C ARG A 40 14.91 0.94 -3.80
N GLN A 41 14.18 1.83 -3.14
CA GLN A 41 14.67 2.56 -1.96
C GLN A 41 14.96 1.62 -0.79
N VAL A 42 14.11 0.63 -0.55
CA VAL A 42 14.30 -0.35 0.52
C VAL A 42 15.48 -1.27 0.23
N VAL A 43 15.60 -1.75 -1.00
CA VAL A 43 16.67 -2.65 -1.46
C VAL A 43 18.05 -1.98 -1.46
N THR A 44 18.11 -0.68 -1.80
CA THR A 44 19.37 0.08 -1.79
C THR A 44 19.65 0.76 -0.45
N GLY A 45 18.68 0.78 0.46
CA GLY A 45 18.77 1.49 1.74
C GLY A 45 18.88 3.00 1.63
N GLN A 46 18.66 3.58 0.44
CA GLN A 46 18.86 5.01 0.18
C GLN A 46 17.80 5.57 -0.78
N TYR A 47 17.46 6.84 -0.61
CA TYR A 47 16.70 7.61 -1.59
C TYR A 47 17.32 8.99 -1.79
N LYS A 48 17.14 9.56 -3.00
CA LYS A 48 17.60 10.92 -3.30
C LYS A 48 16.49 11.92 -2.99
N ALA A 49 16.77 12.85 -2.09
CA ALA A 49 15.91 13.99 -1.80
C ALA A 49 16.73 15.27 -1.95
N SER A 50 16.28 16.19 -2.81
CA SER A 50 16.95 17.48 -3.02
C SER A 50 18.45 17.36 -3.30
N GLY A 51 18.83 16.37 -4.12
CA GLY A 51 20.23 16.10 -4.48
C GLY A 51 21.06 15.38 -3.40
N LYS A 52 20.53 15.17 -2.19
CA LYS A 52 21.18 14.47 -1.09
C LYS A 52 20.72 13.02 -1.01
N SER A 53 21.64 12.12 -0.66
CA SER A 53 21.29 10.73 -0.32
C SER A 53 20.80 10.67 1.11
N VAL A 54 19.60 10.12 1.31
CA VAL A 54 18.96 9.97 2.62
C VAL A 54 18.80 8.48 2.92
N PRO A 55 19.22 8.00 4.10
CA PRO A 55 19.08 6.60 4.46
C PRO A 55 17.60 6.21 4.63
N VAL A 56 17.25 5.03 4.12
CA VAL A 56 15.90 4.46 4.22
C VAL A 56 15.89 3.46 5.36
N LYS A 57 15.05 3.73 6.37
CA LYS A 57 14.72 2.75 7.40
C LYS A 57 13.39 2.08 7.04
N PRO A 58 13.38 0.86 6.48
CA PRO A 58 12.14 0.16 6.18
C PRO A 58 11.42 -0.23 7.47
N THR A 59 10.09 -0.25 7.42
CA THR A 59 9.28 -0.78 8.53
C THR A 59 9.22 -2.29 8.46
N LEU A 60 8.91 -2.93 9.58
CA LEU A 60 8.74 -4.38 9.65
C LEU A 60 7.71 -4.88 8.63
N ARG A 61 6.54 -4.22 8.56
CA ARG A 61 5.47 -4.57 7.59
C ARG A 61 5.97 -4.54 6.15
N VAL A 62 6.77 -3.56 5.76
CA VAL A 62 7.28 -3.45 4.39
C VAL A 62 8.25 -4.59 4.07
N LEU A 63 9.17 -4.93 4.99
CA LEU A 63 10.08 -6.05 4.78
C LEU A 63 9.34 -7.38 4.66
N VAL A 64 8.35 -7.62 5.52
CA VAL A 64 7.53 -8.83 5.46
C VAL A 64 6.72 -8.86 4.17
N ALA A 65 6.08 -7.76 3.77
CA ALA A 65 5.34 -7.70 2.49
C ALA A 65 6.23 -7.98 1.28
N MET A 66 7.43 -7.40 1.24
CA MET A 66 8.39 -7.65 0.17
C MET A 66 8.84 -9.11 0.14
N SER A 67 9.15 -9.71 1.30
CA SER A 67 9.55 -11.12 1.40
C SER A 67 8.44 -12.08 0.94
N VAL A 68 7.19 -11.81 1.31
CA VAL A 68 6.03 -12.58 0.87
C VAL A 68 5.83 -12.47 -0.63
N ALA A 69 6.00 -11.27 -1.20
CA ALA A 69 5.83 -11.03 -2.62
C ALA A 69 6.84 -11.78 -3.52
N VAL A 70 8.02 -12.10 -2.98
CA VAL A 70 9.07 -12.87 -3.69
C VAL A 70 9.29 -14.28 -3.12
N ASP A 71 8.37 -14.76 -2.29
CA ASP A 71 8.36 -16.11 -1.71
C ASP A 71 9.66 -16.50 -0.96
N VAL A 72 10.16 -15.58 -0.13
CA VAL A 72 11.31 -15.81 0.77
C VAL A 72 10.83 -15.90 2.21
N ASP A 73 11.54 -16.63 3.09
CA ASP A 73 11.27 -16.63 4.53
C ASP A 73 11.35 -15.19 5.08
N PRO A 74 10.24 -14.61 5.57
CA PRO A 74 10.23 -13.25 6.09
C PRO A 74 11.20 -13.04 7.25
N TRP A 75 11.51 -14.09 8.02
CA TRP A 75 12.46 -14.00 9.11
C TRP A 75 13.88 -13.67 8.62
N GLU A 76 14.33 -14.30 7.54
CA GLU A 76 15.68 -14.10 6.98
C GLU A 76 15.88 -12.64 6.53
N VAL A 77 14.88 -12.07 5.87
CA VAL A 77 14.91 -10.68 5.39
C VAL A 77 14.93 -9.69 6.56
N VAL A 78 14.12 -9.94 7.60
CA VAL A 78 14.03 -9.07 8.79
C VAL A 78 15.31 -9.13 9.63
N GLU A 79 15.88 -10.31 9.81
CA GLU A 79 17.15 -10.50 10.51
C GLU A 79 18.30 -9.78 9.79
N ALA A 80 18.36 -9.91 8.46
CA ALA A 80 19.35 -9.22 7.63
C ALA A 80 19.23 -7.69 7.69
N ALA A 81 18.01 -7.16 7.87
CA ALA A 81 17.76 -5.73 7.93
C ALA A 81 18.21 -5.05 9.24
N ARG A 82 18.49 -5.83 10.31
CA ARG A 82 18.96 -5.32 11.61
C ARG A 82 18.15 -4.14 12.13
N LEU A 83 16.83 -4.29 12.18
CA LEU A 83 15.92 -3.24 12.64
C LEU A 83 16.27 -2.77 14.06
N ASP A 84 16.10 -1.47 14.32
CA ASP A 84 16.40 -0.84 15.62
C ASP A 84 15.68 -1.54 16.79
N LYS A 85 14.45 -2.03 16.54
CA LYS A 85 13.71 -2.90 17.45
C LYS A 85 13.59 -4.29 16.84
N ALA A 86 14.31 -5.24 17.42
CA ALA A 86 14.27 -6.63 16.97
C ALA A 86 12.87 -7.24 17.26
N PRO A 87 12.12 -7.66 16.24
CA PRO A 87 10.90 -8.43 16.46
C PRO A 87 11.27 -9.89 16.82
N THR A 88 10.32 -10.61 17.42
CA THR A 88 10.46 -12.06 17.56
C THR A 88 10.03 -12.78 16.28
N ARG A 89 10.47 -14.02 16.09
CA ARG A 89 10.12 -14.81 14.91
C ARG A 89 8.62 -15.06 14.82
N GLU A 90 7.96 -15.25 15.95
CA GLU A 90 6.51 -15.47 16.02
C GLU A 90 5.74 -14.25 15.49
N ILE A 91 6.15 -13.03 15.88
CA ILE A 91 5.52 -11.79 15.40
C ILE A 91 5.68 -11.68 13.88
N VAL A 92 6.86 -12.00 13.35
CA VAL A 92 7.14 -11.97 11.91
C VAL A 92 6.25 -12.97 11.17
N GLN A 93 6.10 -14.19 11.69
CA GLN A 93 5.26 -15.22 11.09
C GLN A 93 3.76 -14.86 11.12
N GLN A 94 3.27 -14.34 12.24
CA GLN A 94 1.89 -13.87 12.35
C GLN A 94 1.60 -12.75 11.34
N LEU A 95 2.52 -11.79 11.23
CA LEU A 95 2.41 -10.70 10.26
C LEU A 95 2.45 -11.20 8.82
N ALA A 96 3.30 -12.18 8.51
CA ALA A 96 3.37 -12.79 7.18
C ALA A 96 2.07 -13.51 6.80
N GLN A 97 1.47 -14.25 7.72
CA GLN A 97 0.16 -14.90 7.51
C GLN A 97 -0.94 -13.87 7.23
N HIS A 98 -0.97 -12.80 8.04
CA HIS A 98 -1.92 -11.71 7.85
C HIS A 98 -1.73 -11.02 6.49
N ILE A 99 -0.51 -10.63 6.12
CA ILE A 99 -0.23 -9.99 4.83
C ILE A 99 -0.57 -10.91 3.66
N ARG A 100 -0.28 -12.22 3.74
CA ARG A 100 -0.70 -13.19 2.72
C ARG A 100 -2.22 -13.20 2.54
N SER A 101 -2.98 -13.13 3.63
CA SER A 101 -4.44 -13.07 3.56
C SER A 101 -4.94 -11.78 2.92
N GLU A 102 -4.34 -10.63 3.25
CA GLU A 102 -4.66 -9.33 2.66
C GLU A 102 -4.37 -9.32 1.15
N LEU A 103 -3.15 -9.74 0.76
CA LEU A 103 -2.72 -9.73 -0.64
C LEU A 103 -3.52 -10.72 -1.50
N ALA A 104 -3.96 -11.84 -0.94
CA ALA A 104 -4.83 -12.79 -1.64
C ALA A 104 -6.19 -12.19 -2.02
N HIS A 105 -6.69 -11.21 -1.26
CA HIS A 105 -7.97 -10.55 -1.52
C HIS A 105 -7.84 -9.38 -2.50
N THR A 106 -6.62 -8.90 -2.76
CA THR A 106 -6.34 -7.83 -3.74
C THR A 106 -6.09 -8.37 -5.15
N VAL A 107 -5.99 -9.69 -5.34
CA VAL A 107 -5.93 -10.31 -6.67
C VAL A 107 -7.30 -10.20 -7.34
N TYR A 108 -7.54 -9.10 -8.05
CA TYR A 108 -8.57 -9.03 -9.08
C TYR A 108 -8.35 -10.17 -10.09
N PRO A 109 -9.41 -10.86 -10.53
CA PRO A 109 -9.26 -11.94 -11.49
C PRO A 109 -8.64 -11.42 -12.79
N GLU A 110 -7.65 -12.18 -13.24
CA GLU A 110 -6.96 -12.14 -14.52
C GLU A 110 -7.91 -11.74 -15.67
N GLY A 111 -7.81 -10.51 -16.18
CA GLY A 111 -8.63 -10.12 -17.35
C GLY A 111 -8.97 -8.65 -17.61
N ALA A 112 -8.37 -7.65 -16.96
CA ALA A 112 -8.58 -6.25 -17.40
C ALA A 112 -7.61 -5.92 -18.55
N PRO A 113 -8.06 -5.78 -19.82
CA PRO A 113 -7.19 -5.37 -20.90
C PRO A 113 -6.66 -3.97 -20.65
N SER A 114 -5.38 -3.78 -20.99
CA SER A 114 -4.82 -2.45 -21.18
C SER A 114 -5.59 -1.74 -22.29
N THR A 115 -6.55 -0.90 -21.94
CA THR A 115 -7.16 0.02 -22.91
C THR A 115 -6.25 1.22 -23.07
N SER A 116 -5.43 1.12 -24.10
CA SER A 116 -4.84 2.22 -24.83
C SER A 116 -5.88 3.32 -25.06
N VAL A 117 -5.48 4.55 -24.78
CA VAL A 117 -6.09 5.80 -25.19
C VAL A 117 -6.41 5.79 -26.69
N VAL A 118 -7.69 5.82 -27.10
CA VAL A 118 -8.23 6.51 -28.29
C VAL A 118 -9.77 6.64 -28.17
N GLY A 119 -10.29 7.87 -28.29
CA GLY A 119 -11.44 8.19 -29.14
C GLY A 119 -12.88 7.99 -28.65
N THR A 120 -13.52 9.13 -28.34
CA THR A 120 -14.84 9.58 -28.83
C THR A 120 -16.13 8.82 -28.45
N GLY A 121 -16.96 9.50 -27.63
CA GLY A 121 -18.41 9.62 -27.83
C GLY A 121 -19.31 8.48 -27.35
N ASN A 122 -20.06 8.70 -26.26
CA ASN A 122 -21.52 8.78 -26.30
C ASN A 122 -22.13 9.04 -24.91
N VAL A 123 -22.94 10.09 -24.86
CA VAL A 123 -23.78 10.54 -23.74
C VAL A 123 -25.02 9.65 -23.65
N SER A 124 -25.11 8.78 -22.63
CA SER A 124 -26.38 8.13 -22.26
C SER A 124 -26.40 7.44 -20.89
N ALA A 125 -25.63 7.91 -19.90
CA ALA A 125 -25.51 7.25 -18.58
C ALA A 125 -25.86 8.15 -17.37
N LEU A 126 -26.62 9.23 -17.55
CA LEU A 126 -26.94 10.16 -16.45
C LEU A 126 -28.14 9.75 -15.57
N ALA A 127 -28.87 8.67 -15.90
CA ALA A 127 -30.03 8.25 -15.12
C ALA A 127 -29.74 7.21 -14.01
N GLN A 128 -28.56 6.58 -13.99
CA GLN A 128 -28.19 5.57 -12.97
C GLN A 128 -27.30 6.13 -11.85
N THR A 129 -26.71 7.32 -12.03
CA THR A 129 -25.77 7.91 -11.06
C THR A 129 -26.46 8.51 -9.82
N ALA A 130 -27.74 8.86 -9.89
CA ALA A 130 -28.44 9.49 -8.78
C ALA A 130 -28.77 8.51 -7.62
N VAL A 131 -28.93 7.21 -7.91
CA VAL A 131 -29.24 6.20 -6.88
C VAL A 131 -27.97 5.62 -6.25
N ALA A 132 -26.83 5.64 -6.95
CA ALA A 132 -25.53 5.23 -6.44
C ALA A 132 -24.88 6.26 -5.47
N SER A 133 -25.18 7.55 -5.64
CA SER A 133 -24.63 8.60 -4.76
C SER A 133 -25.21 8.60 -3.35
N ALA A 134 -26.43 8.08 -3.16
CA ALA A 134 -27.01 7.92 -1.82
C ALA A 134 -26.43 6.72 -1.06
N THR A 135 -26.01 5.66 -1.77
CA THR A 135 -25.40 4.46 -1.18
C THR A 135 -23.91 4.63 -0.88
N ALA A 136 -23.19 5.45 -1.64
CA ALA A 136 -21.79 5.78 -1.35
C ALA A 136 -21.61 6.61 -0.06
N GLY A 137 -22.55 7.49 0.28
CA GLY A 137 -22.52 8.25 1.54
C GLY A 137 -22.67 7.36 2.78
N ASP A 138 -23.53 6.35 2.69
CA ASP A 138 -23.84 5.44 3.81
C ASP A 138 -22.72 4.40 4.03
N ALA A 139 -22.19 3.82 2.95
CA ALA A 139 -21.05 2.89 3.00
C ALA A 139 -19.75 3.55 3.49
N THR A 140 -19.58 4.87 3.27
CA THR A 140 -18.36 5.59 3.66
C THR A 140 -18.32 5.97 5.13
N VAL A 141 -19.49 6.12 5.78
CA VAL A 141 -19.64 6.31 7.24
C VAL A 141 -19.46 4.98 7.96
N GLN A 142 -20.07 3.90 7.44
CA GLN A 142 -19.99 2.56 8.02
C GLN A 142 -18.54 2.03 8.08
N ALA A 143 -17.71 2.30 7.06
CA ALA A 143 -16.30 1.89 7.05
C ALA A 143 -15.42 2.61 8.08
N VAL A 144 -15.75 3.86 8.44
CA VAL A 144 -15.00 4.62 9.46
C VAL A 144 -15.34 4.11 10.86
N ASP A 145 -16.62 3.77 11.08
CA ASP A 145 -17.08 3.22 12.34
C ASP A 145 -16.49 1.83 12.60
N GLU A 146 -16.28 1.03 11.55
CA GLU A 146 -15.57 -0.26 11.64
C GLU A 146 -14.08 -0.09 12.00
N GLU A 147 -13.37 0.84 11.37
CA GLU A 147 -11.94 1.09 11.67
C GLU A 147 -11.76 1.63 13.09
N ILE A 148 -12.65 2.53 13.54
CA ILE A 148 -12.68 3.03 14.91
C ILE A 148 -13.04 1.91 15.90
N ALA A 149 -13.99 1.03 15.57
CA ALA A 149 -14.37 -0.08 16.42
C ALA A 149 -13.21 -1.06 16.66
N VAL A 150 -12.38 -1.32 15.63
CA VAL A 150 -11.17 -2.14 15.77
C VAL A 150 -10.18 -1.53 16.76
N VAL A 151 -9.94 -0.22 16.67
CA VAL A 151 -9.02 0.49 17.59
C VAL A 151 -9.56 0.52 19.02
N LEU A 152 -10.87 0.70 19.19
CA LEU A 152 -11.50 0.69 20.51
C LEU A 152 -11.48 -0.70 21.15
N ALA A 153 -11.64 -1.76 20.36
CA ALA A 153 -11.64 -3.15 20.82
C ALA A 153 -10.26 -3.66 21.25
N ASP A 154 -9.17 -3.01 20.84
CA ASP A 154 -7.82 -3.42 21.23
C ASP A 154 -7.51 -3.07 22.69
N GLN A 155 -7.43 -4.09 23.55
CA GLN A 155 -7.15 -3.91 24.98
C GLN A 155 -5.66 -3.64 25.28
N ARG A 156 -4.78 -3.73 24.28
CA ARG A 156 -3.34 -3.50 24.43
C ARG A 156 -2.97 -2.02 24.31
N LEU A 157 -3.88 -1.21 23.77
CA LEU A 157 -3.68 0.23 23.59
C LEU A 157 -4.21 0.98 24.82
N SER A 158 -3.45 1.97 25.28
CA SER A 158 -3.95 2.92 26.27
C SER A 158 -5.02 3.82 25.66
N ASP A 159 -5.92 4.36 26.49
CA ASP A 159 -7.00 5.24 26.04
C ASP A 159 -6.47 6.49 25.33
N GLU A 160 -5.31 7.02 25.77
CA GLU A 160 -4.64 8.15 25.13
C GLU A 160 -4.18 7.81 23.71
N THR A 161 -3.56 6.65 23.51
CA THR A 161 -3.13 6.17 22.18
C THR A 161 -4.32 5.86 21.27
N LYS A 162 -5.43 5.35 21.83
CA LYS A 162 -6.67 5.14 21.07
C LYS A 162 -7.23 6.47 20.54
N VAL A 163 -7.27 7.50 21.38
CA VAL A 163 -7.74 8.84 20.98
C VAL A 163 -6.88 9.42 19.86
N GLU A 164 -5.55 9.28 19.94
CA GLU A 164 -4.64 9.75 18.89
C GLU A 164 -4.87 9.03 17.56
N ILE A 165 -4.96 7.70 17.58
CA ILE A 165 -5.18 6.88 16.38
C ILE A 165 -6.55 7.18 15.75
N ILE A 166 -7.61 7.29 16.56
CA ILE A 166 -8.95 7.68 16.09
C ILE A 166 -8.93 9.07 15.45
N GLY A 167 -8.17 10.01 16.02
CA GLY A 167 -7.95 11.33 15.44
C GLY A 167 -7.31 11.26 14.05
N LEU A 168 -6.30 10.40 13.87
CA LEU A 168 -5.63 10.20 12.58
C LEU A 168 -6.54 9.56 11.53
N ILE A 169 -7.35 8.57 11.91
CA ILE A 169 -8.33 7.93 11.02
C ILE A 169 -9.33 8.97 10.50
N ARG A 170 -9.89 9.78 11.40
CA ARG A 170 -10.84 10.86 11.04
C ARG A 170 -10.19 11.90 10.12
N ALA A 171 -8.96 12.34 10.43
CA ALA A 171 -8.24 13.35 9.65
C ALA A 171 -7.85 12.85 8.25
N ARG A 172 -7.49 11.56 8.11
CA ARG A 172 -7.27 10.94 6.81
C ARG A 172 -8.55 10.94 5.99
N ARG A 173 -9.67 10.51 6.58
CA ARG A 173 -10.94 10.43 5.85
C ARG A 173 -11.46 11.77 5.38
N GLN A 174 -11.30 12.81 6.20
CA GLN A 174 -11.70 14.16 5.84
C GLN A 174 -10.96 14.65 4.58
N ARG A 175 -9.67 14.33 4.45
CA ARG A 175 -8.88 14.66 3.24
C ARG A 175 -9.37 13.92 2.01
N ASP A 176 -9.67 12.63 2.15
CA ASP A 176 -10.19 11.83 1.03
C ASP A 176 -11.56 12.35 0.54
N LEU A 177 -12.42 12.78 1.47
CA LEU A 177 -13.73 13.40 1.13
C LEU A 177 -13.56 14.76 0.45
N GLU A 178 -12.62 15.58 0.91
CA GLU A 178 -12.31 16.87 0.29
C GLU A 178 -11.71 16.70 -1.11
N GLU A 179 -10.84 15.71 -1.31
CA GLU A 179 -10.28 15.37 -2.61
C GLU A 179 -11.36 14.87 -3.57
N THR A 180 -12.25 13.99 -3.10
CA THR A 180 -13.40 13.52 -3.88
C THR A 180 -14.31 14.68 -4.28
N ARG A 181 -14.64 15.58 -3.34
CA ARG A 181 -15.44 16.79 -3.62
C ARG A 181 -14.76 17.68 -4.66
N ARG A 182 -13.45 17.84 -4.56
CA ARG A 182 -12.65 18.64 -5.51
C ARG A 182 -12.67 18.03 -6.91
N ILE A 183 -12.53 16.72 -7.03
CA ILE A 183 -12.60 15.99 -8.31
C ILE A 183 -13.98 16.17 -8.94
N VAL A 184 -15.06 15.98 -8.17
CA VAL A 184 -16.43 16.15 -8.67
C VAL A 184 -16.68 17.60 -9.13
N GLN A 185 -16.19 18.58 -8.38
CA GLN A 185 -16.30 20.00 -8.76
C GLN A 185 -15.56 20.30 -10.08
N MET A 186 -14.32 19.80 -10.23
CA MET A 186 -13.56 19.97 -11.47
C MET A 186 -14.22 19.29 -12.67
N MET A 187 -14.89 18.16 -12.48
CA MET A 187 -15.64 17.48 -13.54
C MET A 187 -16.91 18.24 -13.93
N GLY A 188 -17.60 18.87 -12.97
CA GLY A 188 -18.79 19.69 -13.23
C GLY A 188 -18.48 20.95 -14.04
N ASP A 189 -17.40 21.65 -13.69
CA ASP A 189 -16.96 22.87 -14.39
C ASP A 189 -16.50 22.59 -15.83
N ALA A 190 -15.89 21.42 -16.07
CA ALA A 190 -15.44 21.00 -17.40
C ALA A 190 -16.58 20.66 -18.38
N THR A 191 -17.80 20.43 -17.88
CA THR A 191 -18.99 20.13 -18.70
C THR A 191 -19.88 21.33 -18.99
N ALA A 192 -19.61 22.50 -18.38
CA ALA A 192 -20.46 23.69 -18.46
C ALA A 192 -19.94 24.79 -19.40
N GLY A 193 -18.84 24.55 -20.13
CA GLY A 193 -18.28 25.46 -21.15
C GLY A 193 -18.21 24.81 -22.52
#